data_AF-A0A8J7P485-F1
#
_entry.id   AF-A0A8J7P485-F1
#
_cell.length_a   1.000
_cell.length_b   1.000
_cell.length_c   1.000
_cell.angle_alpha   90.00
_cell.angle_beta   90.00
_cell.angle_gamma   90.00
#
_symmetry.space_group_name_H-M   'P 1'
#
loop_
_entity.id
_entity.type
_entity.pdbx_description
1 polymer ?
#
loop_
_entity_poly.entity_id
_entity_poly.type
_entity_poly.pdbx_seq_one_letter_code
_entity_poly.pdbx_strand_id
1 'polypeptide(L)'
;LIVQMFNPYVPEEDIEVFLKRFVDLTAKGTKIMDRNRYWTGKIRFFARLRTASTQEDGFLHPPAMFFIGANRGYLSYPGQPLTCRRCGGEGHFAANCRELMCKRCGKTGHLGADCKATKTCNLCGENGHLYKDCP
;
A
#
# COMPACT_ATOMS: atom_id res chain seq x y z
N LEU A 1 11.52 4.80 1.98
CA LEU A 1 10.18 4.80 1.34
C LEU A 1 9.56 6.17 1.50
N ILE A 2 8.94 6.70 0.46
CA ILE A 2 8.17 7.95 0.52
C ILE A 2 6.70 7.58 0.33
N VAL A 3 5.87 7.93 1.31
CA VAL A 3 4.44 7.70 1.31
C VAL A 3 3.72 9.04 1.14
N GLN A 4 2.71 9.07 0.28
CA GLN A 4 1.81 10.21 0.09
C GLN A 4 0.36 9.73 0.27
N MET A 5 -0.31 10.22 1.31
CA MET A 5 -1.74 9.99 1.50
C MET A 5 -2.54 11.14 0.89
N PHE A 6 -3.64 10.82 0.20
CA PHE A 6 -4.55 11.85 -0.33
C PHE A 6 -5.39 12.51 0.76
N ASN A 7 -5.70 11.75 1.81
CA ASN A 7 -6.31 12.26 3.01
C ASN A 7 -5.20 12.56 4.04
N PRO A 8 -4.98 13.84 4.42
CA PRO A 8 -3.94 14.22 5.36
C PRO A 8 -4.21 13.76 6.80
N TYR A 9 -5.44 13.34 7.12
CA TYR A 9 -5.86 12.94 8.46
C TYR A 9 -5.71 11.44 8.72
N VAL A 10 -5.12 10.69 7.80
CA VAL A 10 -4.79 9.27 8.06
C VAL A 10 -3.73 9.22 9.15
N PRO A 11 -3.97 8.49 10.27
CA PRO A 11 -2.99 8.34 11.34
C PRO A 11 -1.66 7.79 10.82
N GLU A 12 -0.55 8.29 11.37
CA GLU A 12 0.78 7.82 10.95
C GLU A 12 1.00 6.37 11.40
N GLU A 13 0.41 5.99 12.53
CA GLU A 13 0.39 4.64 13.09
C GLU A 13 -0.24 3.64 12.12
N ASP A 14 -1.33 4.02 11.44
CA ASP A 14 -1.98 3.17 10.45
C ASP A 14 -1.07 2.94 9.23
N ILE A 15 -0.35 3.99 8.80
CA ILE A 15 0.62 3.87 7.71
C ILE A 15 1.74 2.91 8.15
N GLU A 16 2.22 3.01 9.39
CA GLU A 16 3.23 2.10 9.92
C GLU A 16 2.75 0.64 9.96
N VAL A 17 1.53 0.39 10.45
CA VAL A 17 0.92 -0.95 10.49
C VAL A 17 0.81 -1.52 9.08
N PHE A 18 0.34 -0.73 8.11
CA PHE A 18 0.27 -1.14 6.71
C PHE A 18 1.66 -1.48 6.15
N LEU A 19 2.66 -0.63 6.36
CA LEU A 19 4.02 -0.84 5.84
C LEU A 19 4.67 -2.09 6.44
N LYS A 20 4.45 -2.36 7.73
CA LYS A 20 4.99 -3.53 8.45
C LYS A 20 4.56 -4.88 7.88
N ARG A 21 3.57 -4.91 6.98
CA ARG A 21 3.21 -6.11 6.22
C ARG A 21 4.27 -6.51 5.20
N PHE A 22 5.04 -5.54 4.69
CA PHE A 22 5.99 -5.72 3.59
C PHE A 22 7.43 -5.46 4.00
N VAL A 23 7.66 -4.56 4.97
CA VAL A 23 8.99 -4.06 5.33
C VAL A 23 9.23 -4.06 6.83
N ASP A 24 10.50 -4.09 7.23
CA ASP A 24 10.91 -3.82 8.61
C ASP A 24 11.22 -2.33 8.75
N LEU A 25 10.36 -1.59 9.46
CA LEU A 25 10.59 -0.16 9.74
C LEU A 25 11.72 0.00 10.75
N THR A 26 12.65 0.90 10.44
CA THR A 26 13.85 1.16 11.27
C THR A 26 13.76 2.46 12.07
N ALA A 27 12.84 3.35 11.68
CA ALA A 27 12.58 4.62 12.36
C ALA A 27 11.13 5.06 12.11
N LYS A 28 10.65 6.00 12.93
CA LYS A 28 9.35 6.64 12.74
C LYS A 28 9.30 7.46 11.45
N GLY A 29 8.09 7.66 10.94
CA GLY A 29 7.83 8.53 9.80
C GLY A 29 8.30 9.97 10.05
N THR A 30 8.91 10.59 9.05
CA THR A 30 9.28 12.01 9.07
C THR A 30 8.53 12.77 7.99
N LYS A 31 7.77 13.79 8.36
CA LYS A 31 7.07 14.67 7.41
C LYS A 31 8.09 15.40 6.52
N ILE A 32 7.87 15.33 5.22
CA ILE A 32 8.69 16.04 4.24
C ILE A 32 8.13 17.45 4.10
N MET A 33 8.91 18.42 4.55
CA MET A 33 8.59 19.85 4.49
C MET A 33 9.21 20.46 3.23
N ASP A 34 8.55 21.46 2.65
CA ASP A 34 9.12 22.27 1.58
C ASP A 34 10.09 23.33 2.13
N ARG A 35 10.63 24.18 1.24
CA ARG A 35 11.57 25.25 1.61
C ARG A 35 10.97 26.29 2.56
N ASN A 36 9.65 26.44 2.56
CA ASN A 36 8.92 27.40 3.39
C ASN A 36 8.39 26.77 4.69
N ARG A 37 8.77 25.52 4.97
CA ARG A 37 8.29 24.72 6.12
C ARG A 37 6.80 24.40 6.06
N TYR A 38 6.22 24.28 4.87
CA TYR A 38 4.91 23.66 4.70
C TYR A 38 5.06 22.16 4.44
N TRP A 39 4.13 21.38 4.99
CA TRP A 39 4.12 19.94 4.75
C TRP A 39 3.66 19.63 3.32
N THR A 40 4.43 18.80 2.62
CA THR A 40 4.18 18.45 1.22
C THR A 40 3.12 17.34 1.02
N GLY A 41 2.47 16.90 2.09
CA GLY A 41 1.59 15.72 2.08
C GLY A 41 2.35 14.39 2.02
N LYS A 42 3.68 14.42 2.11
CA LYS A 42 4.56 13.25 2.02
C LYS A 42 5.23 12.96 3.36
N ILE A 43 5.40 11.68 3.66
CA ILE A 43 6.08 11.17 4.84
C ILE A 43 7.19 10.22 4.37
N ARG A 44 8.40 10.41 4.89
CA ARG A 44 9.55 9.53 4.64
C ARG A 44 9.65 8.50 5.75
N PHE A 45 9.74 7.23 5.36
CA PHE A 45 10.03 6.10 6.23
C PHE A 45 11.36 5.47 5.86
N PHE A 46 12.14 5.06 6.85
CA PHE A 46 13.33 4.23 6.67
C PHE A 46 12.96 2.78 6.97
N ALA A 47 13.17 1.88 6.00
CA ALA A 47 12.82 0.48 6.17
C ALA A 47 13.72 -0.42 5.34
N ARG A 48 13.79 -1.68 5.77
CA ARG A 48 14.42 -2.78 5.03
C ARG A 48 13.33 -3.64 4.40
N LEU A 49 13.45 -3.95 3.11
CA LEU A 49 12.54 -4.88 2.44
C LEU A 49 12.68 -6.28 3.07
N ARG A 50 11.56 -6.97 3.28
CA ARG A 50 11.58 -8.38 3.68
C ARG A 50 11.88 -9.25 2.47
N THR A 51 12.40 -10.44 2.70
CA THR A 51 12.65 -11.42 1.63
C THR A 51 11.39 -12.23 1.34
N ALA A 52 11.19 -12.57 0.08
CA ALA A 52 10.11 -13.45 -0.39
C ALA A 52 10.64 -14.30 -1.55
N SER A 53 10.58 -15.62 -1.43
CA SER A 53 11.04 -16.55 -2.47
C SER A 53 10.18 -16.56 -3.73
N THR A 54 9.02 -15.88 -3.71
CA THR A 54 8.04 -15.86 -4.80
C THR A 54 8.31 -14.79 -5.85
N GLN A 55 9.16 -13.81 -5.57
CA GLN A 55 9.50 -12.71 -6.47
C GLN A 55 10.87 -12.94 -7.12
N GLU A 56 11.06 -12.50 -8.37
CA GLU A 56 12.31 -12.73 -9.12
C GLU A 56 13.54 -12.11 -8.45
N ASP A 57 13.38 -10.93 -7.83
CA ASP A 57 14.45 -10.25 -7.09
C ASP A 57 14.58 -10.71 -5.62
N GLY A 58 13.71 -11.62 -5.18
CA GLY A 58 13.73 -12.20 -3.84
C GLY A 58 13.20 -11.30 -2.73
N PHE A 59 12.57 -10.16 -3.05
CA PHE A 59 12.07 -9.21 -2.06
C PHE A 59 10.55 -9.06 -2.07
N LEU A 60 9.98 -8.80 -0.90
CA LEU A 60 8.56 -8.49 -0.73
C LEU A 60 8.34 -7.00 -0.93
N HIS A 61 7.85 -6.62 -2.11
CA HIS A 61 7.62 -5.23 -2.46
C HIS A 61 6.25 -4.73 -1.98
N PRO A 62 6.18 -3.62 -1.22
CA PRO A 62 4.90 -2.97 -0.97
C PRO A 62 4.32 -2.38 -2.27
N PRO A 63 2.99 -2.40 -2.43
CA PRO A 63 2.34 -1.94 -3.66
C PRO A 63 2.51 -0.42 -3.84
N ALA A 64 2.70 0.01 -5.09
CA ALA A 64 2.90 1.44 -5.41
C ALA A 64 1.65 2.30 -5.17
N MET A 65 0.47 1.72 -5.33
CA MET A 65 -0.81 2.30 -4.87
C MET A 65 -1.42 1.38 -3.83
N PHE A 66 -1.92 1.95 -2.74
CA PHE A 66 -2.59 1.19 -1.68
C PHE A 66 -3.78 1.95 -1.10
N PHE A 67 -4.54 1.27 -0.25
CA PHE A 67 -5.68 1.82 0.48
C PHE A 67 -5.59 1.45 1.96
N ILE A 68 -5.84 2.43 2.83
CA ILE A 68 -6.07 2.24 4.27
C ILE A 68 -7.51 2.70 4.54
N GLY A 69 -8.41 1.77 4.85
CA GLY A 69 -9.84 2.05 4.83
C GLY A 69 -10.30 2.53 3.44
N ALA A 70 -10.94 3.70 3.38
CA ALA A 70 -11.32 4.36 2.13
C ALA A 70 -10.22 5.30 1.58
N ASN A 71 -9.13 5.49 2.32
CA ASN A 71 -8.11 6.48 2.00
C ASN A 71 -7.05 5.90 1.06
N ARG A 72 -6.90 6.50 -0.11
CA ARG A 72 -5.88 6.12 -1.09
C ARG A 72 -4.51 6.69 -0.72
N GLY A 73 -3.47 5.89 -0.90
CA GLY A 73 -2.08 6.26 -0.75
C GLY A 73 -1.21 5.86 -1.94
N TYR A 74 -0.13 6.62 -2.14
CA TYR A 74 0.97 6.24 -3.03
C TYR A 74 2.24 6.00 -2.25
N LEU A 75 3.02 5.04 -2.71
CA LEU A 75 4.30 4.66 -2.13
C LEU A 75 5.34 4.60 -3.24
N SER A 76 6.47 5.27 -3.01
CA SER A 76 7.60 5.30 -3.94
C SER A 76 8.93 5.10 -3.23
N TYR A 77 9.83 4.32 -3.84
CA TYR A 77 11.22 4.16 -3.41
C TYR A 77 12.10 3.71 -4.58
N PRO A 78 13.42 3.92 -4.51
CA PRO A 78 14.35 3.42 -5.53
C PRO A 78 14.29 1.89 -5.64
N GLY A 79 14.28 1.35 -6.86
CA GLY A 79 14.20 -0.09 -7.10
C GLY A 79 12.80 -0.69 -6.95
N GLN A 80 11.75 0.14 -6.84
CA GLN A 80 10.37 -0.36 -6.83
C GLN A 80 10.00 -0.92 -8.23
N PRO A 81 9.47 -2.16 -8.30
CA PRO A 81 9.00 -2.75 -9.55
C PRO A 81 7.91 -1.92 -10.22
N LEU A 82 7.90 -1.93 -11.57
CA LEU A 82 6.85 -1.28 -12.35
C LEU A 82 5.54 -2.06 -12.22
N THR A 83 4.72 -1.63 -11.27
CA THR A 83 3.40 -2.21 -11.01
C THR A 83 2.28 -1.30 -11.51
N CYS A 84 1.25 -1.92 -12.07
CA CYS A 84 0.04 -1.26 -12.50
C CYS A 84 -0.69 -0.67 -11.30
N ARG A 85 -0.88 0.65 -11.32
CA ARG A 85 -1.58 1.37 -10.24
C ARG A 85 -3.08 1.06 -10.13
N ARG A 86 -3.66 0.26 -11.03
CA ARG A 86 -5.08 -0.15 -10.98
C ARG A 86 -5.25 -1.55 -10.39
N CYS A 87 -4.44 -2.52 -10.82
CA CYS A 87 -4.59 -3.92 -10.42
C CYS A 87 -3.42 -4.47 -9.59
N GLY A 88 -2.31 -3.74 -9.47
CA GLY A 88 -1.09 -4.17 -8.78
C GLY A 88 -0.20 -5.12 -9.59
N GLY A 89 -0.67 -5.63 -10.74
CA GLY A 89 0.10 -6.53 -11.60
C GLY A 89 1.25 -5.83 -12.32
N GLU A 90 2.27 -6.59 -12.70
CA GLU A 90 3.48 -6.07 -13.34
C GLU A 90 3.36 -5.97 -14.87
N GLY A 91 4.35 -5.36 -15.51
CA GLY A 91 4.50 -5.36 -16.98
C GLY A 91 3.55 -4.45 -17.76
N HIS A 92 2.70 -3.66 -17.10
CA HIS A 92 1.80 -2.73 -17.78
C HIS A 92 1.43 -1.49 -16.96
N PHE A 93 1.04 -0.42 -17.66
CA PHE A 93 0.53 0.80 -17.05
C PHE A 93 -0.98 0.73 -16.82
N ALA A 94 -1.50 1.53 -15.88
CA ALA A 94 -2.92 1.59 -15.56
C ALA A 94 -3.82 1.95 -16.75
N ALA A 95 -3.29 2.71 -17.73
CA ALA A 95 -4.01 3.03 -18.98
C ALA A 95 -4.31 1.78 -19.82
N ASN A 96 -3.45 0.76 -19.76
CA ASN A 96 -3.57 -0.49 -20.52
C ASN A 96 -4.13 -1.64 -19.66
N CYS A 97 -4.56 -1.35 -18.43
CA CYS A 97 -5.03 -2.36 -17.48
C CYS A 97 -6.46 -2.81 -17.81
N ARG A 98 -6.58 -4.08 -18.22
CA ARG A 98 -7.86 -4.76 -18.47
C ARG A 98 -8.35 -5.60 -17.28
N GLU A 99 -7.50 -5.75 -16.27
CA GLU A 99 -7.82 -6.54 -15.07
C GLU A 99 -8.88 -5.87 -14.19
N LEU A 100 -9.82 -6.67 -13.72
CA LEU A 100 -10.78 -6.30 -12.68
C LEU A 100 -10.17 -6.57 -11.32
N MET A 101 -9.93 -5.54 -10.51
CA MET A 101 -9.45 -5.71 -9.14
C MET A 101 -10.62 -5.68 -8.15
N CYS A 102 -10.74 -6.72 -7.34
CA CYS A 102 -11.70 -6.80 -6.26
C CYS A 102 -11.28 -5.90 -5.09
N LYS A 103 -12.06 -4.85 -4.82
CA LYS A 103 -11.81 -3.94 -3.68
C LYS A 103 -12.03 -4.58 -2.30
N ARG A 104 -12.64 -5.77 -2.23
CA ARG A 104 -12.91 -6.48 -0.96
C ARG A 104 -11.73 -7.35 -0.51
N CYS A 105 -11.10 -8.08 -1.45
CA CYS A 105 -10.02 -9.02 -1.15
C CYS A 105 -8.68 -8.65 -1.81
N GLY A 106 -8.64 -7.62 -2.65
CA GLY A 106 -7.44 -7.17 -3.36
C GLY A 106 -7.02 -8.03 -4.54
N LYS A 107 -7.67 -9.18 -4.78
CA LYS A 107 -7.35 -10.08 -5.90
C LYS A 107 -7.95 -9.60 -7.22
N THR A 108 -7.33 -9.97 -8.33
CA THR A 108 -7.84 -9.69 -9.68
C THR A 108 -8.86 -10.74 -10.14
N GLY A 109 -9.51 -10.49 -11.28
CA GLY A 109 -10.44 -11.40 -11.96
C GLY A 109 -11.91 -11.29 -11.57
N HIS A 110 -12.28 -10.46 -10.58
CA HIS A 110 -13.68 -10.30 -10.16
C HIS A 110 -13.95 -8.94 -9.48
N LEU A 111 -15.22 -8.57 -9.37
CA LEU A 111 -15.67 -7.39 -8.65
C LEU A 111 -15.96 -7.73 -7.18
N GLY A 112 -16.02 -6.70 -6.33
CA GLY A 112 -16.33 -6.86 -4.90
C GLY A 112 -17.71 -7.46 -4.63
N ALA A 113 -18.66 -7.32 -5.57
CA ALA A 113 -19.99 -7.91 -5.50
C ALA A 113 -19.94 -9.45 -5.58
N ASP A 114 -19.04 -9.98 -6.42
CA ASP A 114 -18.89 -11.42 -6.68
C ASP A 114 -17.85 -12.09 -5.77
N CYS A 115 -17.27 -11.31 -4.84
CA CYS A 115 -16.20 -11.76 -3.98
C CYS A 115 -16.70 -12.72 -2.90
N LYS A 116 -16.38 -14.01 -3.07
CA LYS A 116 -16.64 -15.10 -2.11
C LYS A 116 -15.58 -15.20 -0.99
N ALA A 117 -14.48 -14.47 -1.10
CA ALA A 117 -13.44 -14.47 -0.06
C ALA A 117 -13.96 -13.80 1.22
N THR A 118 -13.42 -14.24 2.36
CA THR A 118 -13.60 -13.56 3.64
C THR A 118 -13.07 -12.13 3.55
N LYS A 119 -13.66 -11.23 4.34
CA LYS A 119 -13.21 -9.84 4.40
C LYS A 119 -11.78 -9.80 4.95
N THR A 120 -10.87 -9.21 4.20
CA THR A 120 -9.49 -8.97 4.62
C THR A 120 -9.33 -7.50 4.97
N CYS A 121 -8.76 -7.20 6.13
CA CYS A 121 -8.49 -5.84 6.56
C CYS A 121 -7.38 -5.24 5.69
N ASN A 122 -7.65 -4.10 5.05
CA ASN A 122 -6.67 -3.45 4.17
C ASN A 122 -5.59 -2.66 4.94
N LEU A 123 -5.74 -2.47 6.25
CA LEU A 123 -4.72 -1.96 7.14
C LEU A 123 -3.71 -3.05 7.51
N CYS A 124 -4.10 -4.01 8.36
CA CYS A 124 -3.20 -5.01 8.94
C CYS A 124 -3.01 -6.26 8.05
N GLY A 125 -3.91 -6.52 7.10
CA GLY A 125 -3.84 -7.68 6.21
C GLY A 125 -4.50 -8.95 6.76
N GLU A 126 -5.00 -8.93 8.00
CA GLU A 126 -5.67 -10.07 8.63
C GLU A 126 -7.09 -10.28 8.12
N ASN A 127 -7.58 -11.51 8.23
CA ASN A 127 -8.95 -11.86 7.86
C ASN A 127 -9.93 -11.69 9.03
N GLY A 128 -11.22 -11.58 8.71
CA GLY A 128 -12.30 -11.62 9.70
C GLY A 128 -12.79 -10.26 10.19
N HIS A 129 -12.11 -9.17 9.82
CA HIS A 129 -12.53 -7.81 10.16
C HIS A 129 -12.26 -6.81 9.02
N LEU A 130 -12.85 -5.62 9.14
CA LEU A 130 -12.59 -4.47 8.25
C LEU A 130 -11.74 -3.44 8.98
N TYR A 131 -11.17 -2.47 8.25
CA TYR A 131 -10.36 -1.38 8.84
C TYR A 131 -11.03 -0.71 10.05
N LYS A 132 -12.34 -0.44 9.97
CA LYS A 132 -13.12 0.18 11.05
C LYS A 132 -13.19 -0.64 12.34
N ASP A 133 -12.92 -1.94 12.24
CA ASP A 133 -12.98 -2.91 13.33
C ASP A 133 -11.56 -3.49 13.59
N CYS A 134 -10.50 -2.81 13.12
CA CYS A 134 -9.12 -3.26 13.31
C CYS A 134 -8.69 -3.04 14.77
N PRO A 135 -8.20 -4.08 15.47
CA PRO A 135 -7.70 -3.97 16.84
C PRO A 135 -6.49 -3.05 17.00
#